data_AF-A0A0C1QAW9-F1
#
_entry.id   AF-A0A0C1QAW9-F1
#
_cell.length_a   1.000
_cell.length_b   1.000
_cell.length_c   1.000
_cell.angle_alpha   90.00
_cell.angle_beta   90.00
_cell.angle_gamma   90.00
#
_symmetry.space_group_name_H-M   'P 1'
#
loop_
_entity.id
_entity.type
_entity.pdbx_description
1 polymer ?
#
loop_
_entity_poly.entity_id
_entity_poly.type
_entity_poly.pdbx_seq_one_letter_code
_entity_poly.pdbx_strand_id
1 'polypeptide(L)'
;MVSLTQDLHRVKTASDTARVKQTRILYQDAVMWLLQHDAFYGRVLSQLTLTITDDRAPLQLRPVADEWQLAVNPAALQATTWTGANWLAMLRHTVLHLLWDHPQRYATALQTPKQAALVCWATDAAINDYLTDLPEEALTSRQIATVLKQRVSPWQDSAVYWRLLQKWQATPEQQARPLSQAGPMTNTGQLPVDGHATWQLADPETAANREQWRSQLFTTVAAAMSDKQRGTLPGAIQAALTPLVATRPLDWRALIQRGLGQVPAGRQAAYGRFNRRQPARMELPGSIVQTWQKIAVFVDESGSMGNNEVRYLLGQLAALLTVYPTQVTVYPFDTQVHEDQRFQLERHPQDLRRTGGGGTRFQAVFDALPRVLAGQAGSLVIILTDGYGENQVQPTLPATIVWLLTSPITAFSVKEAPGSCISLANDPQWQALRRSS
;
A
#
# COMPACT_ATOMS: atom_id res chain seq x y z
N MET A 1 -22.34 -33.28 -0.57
CA MET A 1 -22.06 -31.83 -0.57
C MET A 1 -23.23 -31.12 0.07
N VAL A 2 -22.99 -30.37 1.14
CA VAL A 2 -24.03 -29.54 1.75
C VAL A 2 -24.44 -28.48 0.72
N SER A 3 -25.75 -28.32 0.48
CA SER A 3 -26.24 -27.29 -0.44
C SER A 3 -26.28 -25.96 0.31
N LEU A 4 -25.40 -25.02 -0.04
CA LEU A 4 -25.38 -23.67 0.55
C LEU A 4 -26.72 -22.94 0.38
N THR A 5 -27.48 -23.26 -0.68
CA THR A 5 -28.86 -22.76 -0.84
C THR A 5 -29.79 -23.30 0.24
N GLN A 6 -29.62 -24.56 0.67
CA GLN A 6 -30.37 -25.12 1.80
C GLN A 6 -29.92 -24.52 3.13
N ASP A 7 -28.62 -24.26 3.33
CA ASP A 7 -28.12 -23.55 4.52
C ASP A 7 -28.70 -22.15 4.64
N LEU A 8 -28.70 -21.42 3.52
CA LEU A 8 -29.27 -20.09 3.46
C LEU A 8 -30.79 -20.13 3.72
N HIS A 9 -31.49 -21.13 3.21
CA HIS A 9 -32.90 -21.37 3.54
C HIS A 9 -33.09 -21.66 5.04
N ARG A 10 -32.22 -22.47 5.67
CA ARG A 10 -32.25 -22.73 7.11
C ARG A 10 -32.11 -21.45 7.93
N VAL A 11 -31.22 -20.53 7.53
CA VAL A 11 -31.11 -19.21 8.16
C VAL A 11 -32.40 -18.41 7.99
N LYS A 12 -32.94 -18.39 6.76
CA LYS A 12 -34.17 -17.65 6.39
C LYS A 12 -35.42 -18.13 7.13
N THR A 13 -35.49 -19.41 7.51
CA THR A 13 -36.64 -19.97 8.23
C THR A 13 -36.41 -20.19 9.72
N ALA A 14 -35.21 -19.91 10.24
CA ALA A 14 -34.90 -20.10 11.65
C ALA A 14 -35.58 -19.05 12.54
N SER A 15 -36.02 -19.50 13.73
CA SER A 15 -36.37 -18.60 14.83
C SER A 15 -35.18 -17.73 15.22
N ASP A 16 -35.43 -16.55 15.80
CA ASP A 16 -34.37 -15.58 16.13
C ASP A 16 -33.25 -16.21 16.97
N THR A 17 -33.60 -17.05 17.96
CA THR A 17 -32.64 -17.76 18.83
C THR A 17 -31.77 -18.76 18.07
N ALA A 18 -32.31 -19.43 17.05
CA ALA A 18 -31.57 -20.41 16.25
C ALA A 18 -30.80 -19.77 15.08
N ARG A 19 -31.21 -18.57 14.65
CA ARG A 19 -30.70 -17.91 13.43
C ARG A 19 -29.21 -17.59 13.50
N VAL A 20 -28.72 -17.16 14.66
CA VAL A 20 -27.28 -16.91 14.89
C VAL A 20 -26.45 -18.17 14.63
N LYS A 21 -26.89 -19.32 15.18
CA LYS A 21 -26.20 -20.60 15.00
C LYS A 21 -26.20 -21.03 13.54
N GLN A 22 -27.35 -20.95 12.86
CA GLN A 22 -27.46 -21.30 11.44
C GLN A 22 -26.60 -20.39 10.55
N THR A 23 -26.47 -19.11 10.90
CA THR A 23 -25.63 -18.17 10.14
C THR A 23 -24.15 -18.52 10.25
N ARG A 24 -23.69 -18.95 11.43
CA ARG A 24 -22.32 -19.43 11.61
C ARG A 24 -22.05 -20.70 10.82
N ILE A 25 -23.01 -21.63 10.78
CA ILE A 25 -22.92 -22.86 9.97
C ILE A 25 -22.84 -22.51 8.49
N LEU A 26 -23.75 -21.66 7.99
CA LEU A 26 -23.74 -21.17 6.60
C LEU A 26 -22.38 -20.56 6.22
N TYR A 27 -21.80 -19.73 7.09
CA TYR A 27 -20.48 -19.14 6.85
C TYR A 27 -19.38 -20.20 6.81
N GLN A 28 -19.35 -21.13 7.77
CA GLN A 28 -18.36 -22.21 7.83
C GLN A 28 -18.43 -23.10 6.58
N ASP A 29 -19.62 -23.50 6.18
CA ASP A 29 -19.83 -24.33 4.98
C ASP A 29 -19.40 -23.57 3.71
N ALA A 30 -19.65 -22.26 3.63
CA ALA A 30 -19.20 -21.42 2.53
C ALA A 30 -17.67 -21.30 2.48
N VAL A 31 -17.00 -21.10 3.63
CA VAL A 31 -15.53 -21.08 3.72
C VAL A 31 -14.93 -22.42 3.29
N MET A 32 -15.50 -23.54 3.76
CA MET A 32 -15.05 -24.88 3.37
C MET A 32 -15.23 -25.14 1.88
N TRP A 33 -16.35 -24.70 1.31
CA TRP A 33 -16.59 -24.78 -0.13
C TRP A 33 -15.55 -23.96 -0.91
N LEU A 34 -15.28 -22.72 -0.49
CA LEU A 34 -14.32 -21.83 -1.14
C LEU A 34 -12.88 -22.35 -1.02
N LEU A 35 -12.49 -22.94 0.11
CA LEU A 35 -11.15 -23.53 0.26
C LEU A 35 -10.87 -24.64 -0.79
N GLN A 36 -11.91 -25.35 -1.24
CA GLN A 36 -11.81 -26.40 -2.23
C GLN A 36 -11.87 -25.89 -3.68
N HIS A 37 -12.68 -24.86 -3.95
CA HIS A 37 -12.98 -24.40 -5.31
C HIS A 37 -12.26 -23.09 -5.68
N ASP A 38 -12.09 -22.18 -4.72
CA ASP A 38 -11.38 -20.91 -4.87
C ASP A 38 -10.50 -20.61 -3.64
N ALA A 39 -9.35 -21.28 -3.59
CA ALA A 39 -8.49 -21.30 -2.41
C ALA A 39 -8.09 -19.90 -1.89
N PHE A 40 -7.97 -18.90 -2.76
CA PHE A 40 -7.70 -17.52 -2.36
C PHE A 40 -8.77 -16.97 -1.42
N TYR A 41 -10.03 -16.95 -1.87
CA TYR A 41 -11.15 -16.41 -1.08
C TYR A 41 -11.38 -17.23 0.19
N GLY A 42 -11.31 -18.56 0.08
CA GLY A 42 -11.47 -19.44 1.24
C GLY A 42 -10.43 -19.17 2.33
N ARG A 43 -9.15 -18.98 1.95
CA ARG A 43 -8.05 -18.70 2.90
C ARG A 43 -8.14 -17.32 3.53
N VAL A 44 -8.61 -16.31 2.79
CA VAL A 44 -8.85 -14.97 3.36
C VAL A 44 -9.97 -15.05 4.39
N LEU A 45 -11.13 -15.58 4.01
CA LEU A 45 -12.30 -15.67 4.87
C LEU A 45 -12.05 -16.53 6.12
N SER A 46 -11.25 -17.61 6.02
CA SER A 46 -10.90 -18.43 7.18
C SER A 46 -10.06 -17.69 8.23
N GLN A 47 -9.42 -16.58 7.86
CA GLN A 47 -8.61 -15.75 8.75
C GLN A 47 -9.36 -14.51 9.26
N LEU A 48 -10.54 -14.20 8.71
CA LEU A 48 -11.36 -13.09 9.18
C LEU A 48 -12.16 -13.46 10.42
N THR A 49 -12.20 -12.56 11.39
CA THR A 49 -13.12 -12.64 12.52
C THR A 49 -14.56 -12.42 12.03
N LEU A 50 -15.43 -13.41 12.25
CA LEU A 50 -16.87 -13.32 11.95
C LEU A 50 -17.66 -12.81 13.17
N THR A 51 -18.29 -11.66 12.99
CA THR A 51 -19.20 -11.04 13.95
C THR A 51 -20.64 -11.12 13.45
N ILE A 52 -21.58 -11.51 14.31
CA ILE A 52 -23.01 -11.50 13.98
C ILE A 52 -23.60 -10.23 14.57
N THR A 53 -24.27 -9.41 13.77
CA THR A 53 -24.77 -8.09 14.18
C THR A 53 -26.22 -7.87 13.74
N ASP A 54 -26.83 -6.80 14.23
CA ASP A 54 -28.16 -6.34 13.80
C ASP A 54 -28.07 -5.09 12.89
N ASP A 55 -26.93 -4.88 12.23
CA ASP A 55 -26.70 -3.74 11.34
C ASP A 55 -27.54 -3.84 10.06
N ARG A 56 -27.78 -2.74 9.35
CA ARG A 56 -28.75 -2.73 8.25
C ARG A 56 -28.43 -3.70 7.10
N ALA A 57 -27.17 -3.97 6.82
CA ALA A 57 -26.74 -4.75 5.66
C ALA A 57 -26.59 -6.24 5.98
N PRO A 58 -26.89 -7.15 5.02
CA PRO A 58 -26.71 -8.58 5.21
C PRO A 58 -25.24 -8.97 5.42
N LEU A 59 -24.30 -8.24 4.80
CA LEU A 59 -22.86 -8.52 4.83
C LEU A 59 -22.09 -7.20 4.76
N GLN A 60 -21.06 -7.03 5.59
CA GLN A 60 -20.28 -5.78 5.66
C GLN A 60 -18.90 -5.99 6.33
N LEU A 61 -18.02 -5.00 6.17
CA LEU A 61 -16.74 -4.93 6.89
C LEU A 61 -16.82 -3.89 8.02
N ARG A 62 -16.59 -4.33 9.26
CA ARG A 62 -16.60 -3.46 10.44
C ARG A 62 -15.17 -3.15 10.89
N PRO A 63 -14.81 -1.88 11.09
CA PRO A 63 -13.51 -1.53 11.61
C PRO A 63 -13.46 -1.79 13.12
N VAL A 64 -12.36 -2.37 13.57
CA VAL A 64 -11.90 -2.28 14.97
C VAL A 64 -10.50 -1.65 14.98
N ALA A 65 -9.86 -1.55 16.14
CA ALA A 65 -8.60 -0.81 16.28
C ALA A 65 -7.42 -1.42 15.50
N ASP A 66 -7.47 -2.72 15.23
CA ASP A 66 -6.35 -3.48 14.65
C ASP A 66 -6.73 -4.31 13.44
N GLU A 67 -8.02 -4.49 13.13
CA GLU A 67 -8.48 -5.30 11.99
C GLU A 67 -9.79 -4.80 11.36
N TRP A 68 -10.14 -5.42 10.23
CA TRP A 68 -11.49 -5.38 9.66
C TRP A 68 -12.19 -6.72 9.90
N GLN A 69 -13.31 -6.70 10.60
CA GLN A 69 -14.11 -7.88 10.87
C GLN A 69 -15.20 -8.05 9.83
N LEU A 70 -15.47 -9.31 9.44
CA LEU A 70 -16.62 -9.62 8.62
C LEU A 70 -17.86 -9.64 9.52
N ALA A 71 -18.84 -8.80 9.24
CA ALA A 71 -20.10 -8.79 9.95
C ALA A 71 -21.25 -9.27 9.08
N VAL A 72 -22.10 -10.11 9.64
CA VAL A 72 -23.30 -10.64 9.00
C VAL A 72 -24.51 -10.28 9.85
N ASN A 73 -25.51 -9.64 9.23
CA ASN A 73 -26.84 -9.53 9.85
C ASN A 73 -27.75 -10.64 9.31
N PRO A 74 -28.13 -11.62 10.16
CA PRO A 74 -29.00 -12.71 9.75
C PRO A 74 -30.43 -12.28 9.38
N ALA A 75 -30.97 -11.23 10.01
CA ALA A 75 -32.30 -10.69 9.69
C ALA A 75 -32.29 -9.93 8.35
N ALA A 76 -31.25 -9.15 8.08
CA ALA A 76 -31.08 -8.52 6.76
C ALA A 76 -30.85 -9.59 5.67
N LEU A 77 -30.06 -10.62 5.97
CA LEU A 77 -29.86 -11.76 5.07
C LEU A 77 -31.16 -12.50 4.78
N GLN A 78 -32.06 -12.60 5.77
CA GLN A 78 -33.38 -13.20 5.60
C GLN A 78 -34.23 -12.46 4.58
N ALA A 79 -34.14 -11.13 4.55
CA ALA A 79 -34.90 -10.27 3.63
C ALA A 79 -34.39 -10.30 2.17
N THR A 80 -33.26 -10.96 1.91
CA THR A 80 -32.70 -11.06 0.55
C THR A 80 -33.38 -12.16 -0.27
N THR A 81 -33.33 -12.04 -1.60
CA THR A 81 -33.69 -13.11 -2.55
C THR A 81 -32.51 -14.03 -2.89
N TRP A 82 -31.37 -13.84 -2.21
CA TRP A 82 -30.12 -14.52 -2.53
C TRP A 82 -30.22 -16.05 -2.46
N THR A 83 -29.52 -16.69 -3.39
CA THR A 83 -29.23 -18.13 -3.43
C THR A 83 -27.85 -18.43 -2.80
N GLY A 84 -27.48 -19.71 -2.66
CA GLY A 84 -26.14 -20.09 -2.22
C GLY A 84 -25.02 -19.57 -3.14
N ALA A 85 -25.28 -19.46 -4.45
CA ALA A 85 -24.32 -18.89 -5.40
C ALA A 85 -24.15 -17.38 -5.18
N ASN A 86 -25.25 -16.65 -4.97
CA ASN A 86 -25.19 -15.23 -4.63
C ASN A 86 -24.47 -14.98 -3.30
N TRP A 87 -24.70 -15.83 -2.29
CA TRP A 87 -23.99 -15.76 -1.01
C TRP A 87 -22.47 -15.88 -1.21
N LEU A 88 -22.02 -16.86 -1.99
CA LEU A 88 -20.61 -17.01 -2.31
C LEU A 88 -20.07 -15.80 -3.09
N ALA A 89 -20.83 -15.27 -4.05
CA ALA A 89 -20.45 -14.08 -4.81
C ALA A 89 -20.26 -12.86 -3.89
N MET A 90 -21.18 -12.65 -2.94
CA MET A 90 -21.10 -11.54 -1.99
C MET A 90 -19.96 -11.70 -0.98
N LEU A 91 -19.63 -12.92 -0.57
CA LEU A 91 -18.41 -13.17 0.22
C LEU A 91 -17.13 -12.84 -0.55
N ARG A 92 -17.02 -13.25 -1.83
CA ARG A 92 -15.89 -12.89 -2.70
C ARG A 92 -15.80 -11.37 -2.89
N HIS A 93 -16.94 -10.72 -3.10
CA HIS A 93 -17.07 -9.27 -3.19
C HIS A 93 -16.50 -8.57 -1.95
N THR A 94 -16.86 -9.03 -0.74
CA THR A 94 -16.33 -8.46 0.50
C THR A 94 -14.81 -8.65 0.64
N VAL A 95 -14.28 -9.80 0.22
CA VAL A 95 -12.82 -10.02 0.17
C VAL A 95 -12.14 -9.03 -0.79
N LEU A 96 -12.74 -8.76 -1.94
CA LEU A 96 -12.15 -7.83 -2.93
C LEU A 96 -12.18 -6.37 -2.46
N HIS A 97 -13.19 -5.94 -1.70
CA HIS A 97 -13.15 -4.65 -1.00
C HIS A 97 -11.94 -4.54 -0.07
N LEU A 98 -11.67 -5.61 0.67
CA LEU A 98 -10.52 -5.67 1.56
C LEU A 98 -9.19 -5.73 0.79
N LEU A 99 -9.13 -6.45 -0.33
CA LEU A 99 -7.93 -6.53 -1.17
C LEU A 99 -7.53 -5.17 -1.73
N TRP A 100 -8.49 -4.40 -2.23
CA TRP A 100 -8.26 -3.07 -2.82
C TRP A 100 -8.35 -1.91 -1.84
N ASP A 101 -8.38 -2.23 -0.54
CA ASP A 101 -8.39 -1.27 0.57
C ASP A 101 -9.53 -0.24 0.49
N HIS A 102 -10.65 -0.59 -0.14
CA HIS A 102 -11.80 0.31 -0.29
C HIS A 102 -12.31 0.87 1.05
N PRO A 103 -12.44 0.06 2.13
CA PRO A 103 -12.93 0.56 3.40
C PRO A 103 -12.09 1.69 3.97
N GLN A 104 -10.76 1.56 3.97
CA GLN A 104 -9.86 2.58 4.50
C GLN A 104 -9.72 3.77 3.55
N ARG A 105 -9.64 3.53 2.23
CA ARG A 105 -9.54 4.57 1.19
C ARG A 105 -10.73 5.54 1.19
N TYR A 106 -11.93 5.05 1.49
CA TYR A 106 -13.16 5.82 1.32
C TYR A 106 -13.94 6.11 2.61
N ALA A 107 -13.44 5.73 3.78
CA ALA A 107 -14.06 5.97 5.08
C ALA A 107 -14.53 7.43 5.28
N THR A 108 -13.68 8.41 4.94
CA THR A 108 -14.02 9.84 5.06
C THR A 108 -15.10 10.28 4.07
N ALA A 109 -15.06 9.79 2.84
CA ALA A 109 -16.02 10.16 1.80
C ALA A 109 -17.44 9.66 2.12
N LEU A 110 -17.57 8.57 2.88
CA LEU A 110 -18.86 8.05 3.34
C LEU A 110 -19.55 8.93 4.39
N GLN A 111 -18.84 9.84 5.05
CA GLN A 111 -19.43 10.74 6.04
C GLN A 111 -20.37 11.80 5.41
N THR A 112 -20.26 12.02 4.09
CA THR A 112 -21.13 12.96 3.37
C THR A 112 -22.12 12.17 2.50
N PRO A 113 -23.45 12.29 2.69
CA PRO A 113 -24.43 11.47 1.97
C PRO A 113 -24.30 11.48 0.44
N LYS A 114 -24.01 12.66 -0.14
CA LYS A 114 -23.79 12.79 -1.59
C LYS A 114 -22.57 12.02 -2.06
N GLN A 115 -21.45 12.10 -1.34
CA GLN A 115 -20.23 11.38 -1.70
C GLN A 115 -20.36 9.89 -1.43
N ALA A 116 -21.06 9.53 -0.35
CA ALA A 116 -21.26 8.15 0.06
C ALA A 116 -21.92 7.31 -1.04
N ALA A 117 -23.01 7.79 -1.63
CA ALA A 117 -23.66 7.07 -2.72
C ALA A 117 -22.74 6.88 -3.94
N LEU A 118 -21.97 7.90 -4.32
CA LEU A 118 -21.03 7.80 -5.44
C LEU A 118 -19.86 6.85 -5.15
N VAL A 119 -19.41 6.79 -3.89
CA VAL A 119 -18.38 5.85 -3.45
C VAL A 119 -18.90 4.44 -3.55
N CYS A 120 -20.05 4.13 -2.94
CA CYS A 120 -20.61 2.77 -2.97
C CYS A 120 -20.74 2.28 -4.42
N TRP A 121 -21.24 3.15 -5.31
CA TRP A 121 -21.36 2.80 -6.72
C TRP A 121 -20.01 2.54 -7.39
N ALA A 122 -19.02 3.38 -7.11
CA ALA A 122 -17.69 3.26 -7.71
C ALA A 122 -16.94 2.02 -7.23
N THR A 123 -17.03 1.71 -5.93
CA THR A 123 -16.34 0.57 -5.32
C THR A 123 -16.99 -0.75 -5.73
N ASP A 124 -18.32 -0.80 -5.79
CA ASP A 124 -19.04 -1.99 -6.27
C ASP A 124 -18.73 -2.29 -7.73
N ALA A 125 -18.80 -1.29 -8.61
CA ALA A 125 -18.51 -1.51 -10.02
C ALA A 125 -17.06 -1.95 -10.28
N ALA A 126 -16.10 -1.48 -9.48
CA ALA A 126 -14.71 -1.92 -9.54
C ALA A 126 -14.52 -3.40 -9.17
N ILE A 127 -15.42 -3.95 -8.35
CA ILE A 127 -15.32 -5.32 -7.86
C ILE A 127 -16.18 -6.28 -8.66
N ASN A 128 -17.43 -5.89 -8.91
CA ASN A 128 -18.45 -6.77 -9.46
C ASN A 128 -18.16 -7.18 -10.90
N ASP A 129 -17.36 -6.41 -11.64
CA ASP A 129 -16.87 -6.78 -12.97
C ASP A 129 -15.98 -8.06 -12.97
N TYR A 130 -15.47 -8.47 -11.80
CA TYR A 130 -14.64 -9.68 -11.62
C TYR A 130 -15.42 -10.90 -11.13
N LEU A 131 -16.72 -10.75 -10.83
CA LEU A 131 -17.51 -11.77 -10.15
C LEU A 131 -18.63 -12.30 -11.04
N THR A 132 -18.95 -13.56 -10.86
CA THR A 132 -20.14 -14.21 -11.44
C THR A 132 -21.17 -14.47 -10.35
N ASP A 133 -22.40 -14.77 -10.75
CA ASP A 133 -23.49 -15.15 -9.85
C ASP A 133 -23.83 -14.08 -8.80
N LEU A 134 -23.58 -12.81 -9.13
CA LEU A 134 -23.99 -11.68 -8.32
C LEU A 134 -25.53 -11.58 -8.24
N PRO A 135 -26.07 -10.98 -7.17
CA PRO A 135 -27.48 -10.59 -7.13
C PRO A 135 -27.87 -9.72 -8.33
N GLU A 136 -29.13 -9.78 -8.77
CA GLU A 136 -29.62 -9.05 -9.95
C GLU A 136 -29.43 -7.53 -9.82
N GLU A 137 -29.56 -7.04 -8.59
CA GLU A 137 -29.38 -5.65 -8.20
C GLU A 137 -27.92 -5.18 -8.08
N ALA A 138 -26.93 -6.09 -8.17
CA ALA A 138 -25.53 -5.76 -7.95
C ALA A 138 -25.01 -4.79 -9.02
N LEU A 139 -24.28 -3.74 -8.59
CA LEU A 139 -23.81 -2.69 -9.47
C LEU A 139 -22.47 -3.04 -10.16
N THR A 140 -22.42 -2.90 -11.48
CA THR A 140 -21.28 -3.18 -12.37
C THR A 140 -20.95 -1.94 -13.22
N SER A 141 -19.81 -1.95 -13.90
CA SER A 141 -19.46 -0.89 -14.86
C SER A 141 -20.50 -0.71 -15.96
N ARG A 142 -21.19 -1.78 -16.37
CA ARG A 142 -22.28 -1.74 -17.34
C ARG A 142 -23.48 -0.94 -16.82
N GLN A 143 -23.89 -1.12 -15.56
CA GLN A 143 -24.96 -0.30 -14.99
C GLN A 143 -24.53 1.16 -14.84
N ILE A 144 -23.27 1.42 -14.47
CA ILE A 144 -22.73 2.80 -14.48
C ILE A 144 -22.83 3.39 -15.89
N ALA A 145 -22.43 2.66 -16.94
CA ALA A 145 -22.54 3.11 -18.33
C ALA A 145 -23.98 3.49 -18.72
N THR A 146 -24.96 2.68 -18.31
CA THR A 146 -26.39 2.94 -18.53
C THR A 146 -26.85 4.23 -17.86
N VAL A 147 -26.47 4.44 -16.60
CA VAL A 147 -26.84 5.66 -15.84
C VAL A 147 -26.20 6.90 -16.44
N LEU A 148 -24.91 6.80 -16.77
CA LEU A 148 -24.14 7.91 -17.31
C LEU A 148 -24.46 8.19 -18.78
N LYS A 149 -25.17 7.27 -19.46
CA LYS A 149 -25.43 7.31 -20.91
C LYS A 149 -24.16 7.52 -21.75
N GLN A 150 -23.04 6.98 -21.30
CA GLN A 150 -21.74 7.10 -21.96
C GLN A 150 -20.97 5.78 -21.87
N ARG A 151 -19.94 5.64 -22.71
CA ARG A 151 -19.05 4.48 -22.65
C ARG A 151 -18.23 4.53 -21.35
N VAL A 152 -18.24 3.43 -20.62
CA VAL A 152 -17.44 3.20 -19.42
C VAL A 152 -16.67 1.91 -19.65
N SER A 153 -15.34 1.98 -19.53
CA SER A 153 -14.50 0.79 -19.64
C SER A 153 -14.69 -0.09 -18.39
N PRO A 154 -14.85 -1.41 -18.54
CA PRO A 154 -14.89 -2.32 -17.39
C PRO A 154 -13.51 -2.46 -16.73
N TRP A 155 -13.48 -3.09 -15.56
CA TRP A 155 -12.27 -3.46 -14.80
C TRP A 155 -11.36 -2.28 -14.44
N GLN A 156 -11.92 -1.09 -14.27
CA GLN A 156 -11.18 0.09 -13.80
C GLN A 156 -11.11 0.14 -12.26
N ASP A 157 -10.12 0.87 -11.73
CA ASP A 157 -10.05 1.20 -10.31
C ASP A 157 -11.25 2.07 -9.88
N SER A 158 -11.70 1.90 -8.63
CA SER A 158 -12.82 2.64 -8.05
C SER A 158 -12.63 4.17 -8.15
N ALA A 159 -11.40 4.69 -8.13
CA ALA A 159 -11.15 6.13 -8.29
C ALA A 159 -11.50 6.65 -9.69
N VAL A 160 -11.40 5.81 -10.72
CA VAL A 160 -11.80 6.16 -12.09
C VAL A 160 -13.32 6.30 -12.16
N TYR A 161 -14.06 5.30 -11.65
CA TYR A 161 -15.52 5.35 -11.61
C TYR A 161 -16.03 6.49 -10.73
N TRP A 162 -15.43 6.71 -9.56
CA TRP A 162 -15.81 7.79 -8.66
C TRP A 162 -15.65 9.17 -9.33
N ARG A 163 -14.55 9.40 -10.06
CA ARG A 163 -14.35 10.65 -10.81
C ARG A 163 -15.39 10.84 -11.92
N LEU A 164 -15.76 9.78 -12.63
CA LEU A 164 -16.81 9.84 -13.66
C LEU A 164 -18.17 10.19 -13.04
N LEU A 165 -18.50 9.55 -11.92
CA LEU A 165 -19.73 9.79 -11.17
C LEU A 165 -19.79 11.20 -10.59
N GLN A 166 -18.69 11.72 -10.05
CA GLN A 166 -18.60 13.11 -9.57
C GLN A 166 -18.87 14.12 -10.69
N LYS A 167 -18.29 13.90 -11.88
CA LYS A 167 -18.53 14.76 -13.06
C LYS A 167 -19.99 14.73 -13.49
N TRP A 168 -20.58 13.54 -13.51
CA TRP A 168 -22.00 13.37 -13.85
C TRP A 168 -22.91 14.06 -12.82
N GLN A 169 -22.64 13.88 -11.53
CA GLN A 169 -23.42 14.50 -10.45
C GLN A 169 -23.29 16.03 -10.43
N ALA A 170 -22.20 16.58 -10.96
CA ALA A 170 -22.01 18.02 -11.06
C ALA A 170 -22.86 18.66 -12.17
N THR A 171 -23.48 17.89 -13.08
CA THR A 171 -24.34 18.45 -14.13
C THR A 171 -25.65 19.02 -13.55
N PRO A 172 -26.17 20.15 -14.07
CA PRO A 172 -27.35 20.82 -13.50
C PRO A 172 -28.59 19.92 -13.37
N GLU A 173 -28.79 19.02 -14.34
CA GLU A 173 -29.90 18.06 -14.35
C GLU A 173 -29.83 17.03 -13.21
N GLN A 174 -28.64 16.70 -12.74
CA GLN A 174 -28.43 15.63 -11.75
C GLN A 174 -28.26 16.16 -10.33
N GLN A 175 -27.87 17.44 -10.15
CA GLN A 175 -27.67 18.04 -8.82
C GLN A 175 -28.93 17.99 -7.93
N ALA A 176 -30.12 18.02 -8.54
CA ALA A 176 -31.41 17.95 -7.85
C ALA A 176 -31.91 16.51 -7.61
N ARG A 177 -31.25 15.48 -8.16
CA ARG A 177 -31.70 14.09 -8.01
C ARG A 177 -31.20 13.49 -6.69
N PRO A 178 -32.08 12.85 -5.89
CA PRO A 178 -31.65 12.09 -4.74
C PRO A 178 -30.85 10.87 -5.19
N LEU A 179 -29.73 10.61 -4.53
CA LEU A 179 -28.90 9.43 -4.75
C LEU A 179 -29.14 8.42 -3.65
N SER A 180 -29.26 7.14 -4.03
CA SER A 180 -29.31 6.01 -3.11
C SER A 180 -27.95 5.30 -3.07
N GLN A 181 -27.49 4.93 -1.88
CA GLN A 181 -26.28 4.12 -1.74
C GLN A 181 -26.47 2.68 -2.24
N ALA A 182 -27.71 2.18 -2.28
CA ALA A 182 -28.04 0.84 -2.76
C ALA A 182 -28.10 0.72 -4.30
N GLY A 183 -27.83 1.81 -5.03
CA GLY A 183 -27.74 1.81 -6.48
C GLY A 183 -28.67 2.83 -7.17
N PRO A 184 -28.48 3.03 -8.48
CA PRO A 184 -29.27 3.97 -9.30
C PRO A 184 -30.71 3.51 -9.55
N MET A 185 -31.00 2.22 -9.39
CA MET A 185 -32.30 1.60 -9.69
C MET A 185 -33.12 1.27 -8.43
N THR A 186 -32.57 1.52 -7.23
CA THR A 186 -33.27 1.26 -5.97
C THR A 186 -34.13 2.46 -5.57
N ASN A 187 -35.44 2.27 -5.44
CA ASN A 187 -36.33 3.29 -4.88
C ASN A 187 -36.01 3.50 -3.38
N THR A 188 -36.09 4.76 -2.94
CA THR A 188 -36.01 5.18 -1.54
C THR A 188 -37.13 4.52 -0.73
N GLY A 189 -36.88 3.34 -0.17
CA GLY A 189 -37.88 2.56 0.58
C GLY A 189 -37.56 1.07 0.74
N GLN A 190 -36.65 0.50 -0.06
CA GLN A 190 -36.15 -0.87 0.17
C GLN A 190 -34.95 -0.87 1.13
N LEU A 191 -34.90 -1.87 2.02
CA LEU A 191 -33.85 -2.04 3.02
C LEU A 191 -32.47 -2.09 2.31
N PRO A 192 -31.44 -1.40 2.83
CA PRO A 192 -30.18 -1.28 2.11
C PRO A 192 -29.47 -2.63 2.04
N VAL A 193 -29.15 -3.07 0.82
CA VAL A 193 -28.17 -4.13 0.55
C VAL A 193 -26.73 -3.60 0.70
N ASP A 194 -26.58 -2.34 1.12
CA ASP A 194 -25.30 -1.64 1.20
C ASP A 194 -24.53 -1.91 2.50
N GLY A 195 -23.45 -2.70 2.40
CA GLY A 195 -22.49 -2.98 3.48
C GLY A 195 -21.37 -1.96 3.67
N HIS A 196 -21.41 -0.80 3.02
CA HIS A 196 -20.34 0.21 3.06
C HIS A 196 -20.45 1.16 4.25
N ALA A 197 -21.66 1.32 4.82
CA ALA A 197 -21.95 2.32 5.84
C ALA A 197 -21.06 2.22 7.09
N THR A 198 -20.57 1.04 7.44
CA THR A 198 -19.71 0.83 8.61
C THR A 198 -18.28 1.30 8.41
N TRP A 199 -17.83 1.56 7.18
CA TRP A 199 -16.46 2.01 6.94
C TRP A 199 -16.22 3.43 7.47
N GLN A 200 -17.27 4.27 7.53
CA GLN A 200 -17.18 5.61 8.12
C GLN A 200 -16.87 5.59 9.62
N LEU A 201 -17.04 4.43 10.29
CA LEU A 201 -16.72 4.23 11.70
C LEU A 201 -15.22 3.99 11.92
N ALA A 202 -14.41 3.91 10.85
CA ALA A 202 -12.99 3.67 10.93
C ALA A 202 -12.28 4.90 11.49
N ASP A 203 -11.69 4.73 12.67
CA ASP A 203 -10.92 5.77 13.33
C ASP A 203 -9.58 6.01 12.59
N PRO A 204 -9.27 7.25 12.16
CA PRO A 204 -7.99 7.58 11.53
C PRO A 204 -6.76 7.26 12.38
N GLU A 205 -6.84 7.32 13.71
CA GLU A 205 -5.69 7.05 14.59
C GLU A 205 -5.21 5.60 14.51
N THR A 206 -6.14 4.69 14.22
CA THR A 206 -5.90 3.24 14.14
C THR A 206 -5.75 2.73 12.70
N ALA A 207 -5.73 3.62 11.71
CA ALA A 207 -5.62 3.27 10.29
C ALA A 207 -4.35 2.47 9.96
N ALA A 208 -3.22 2.85 10.56
CA ALA A 208 -1.94 2.16 10.33
C ALA A 208 -1.97 0.71 10.82
N ASN A 209 -2.63 0.44 11.94
CA ASN A 209 -2.76 -0.91 12.49
C ASN A 209 -3.61 -1.80 11.58
N ARG A 210 -4.76 -1.30 11.11
CA ARG A 210 -5.62 -2.02 10.17
C ARG A 210 -4.92 -2.29 8.84
N GLU A 211 -4.14 -1.34 8.33
CA GLU A 211 -3.37 -1.54 7.10
C GLU A 211 -2.28 -2.59 7.30
N GLN A 212 -1.58 -2.56 8.43
CA GLN A 212 -0.59 -3.58 8.78
C GLN A 212 -1.23 -4.97 8.84
N TRP A 213 -2.37 -5.11 9.52
CA TRP A 213 -3.12 -6.37 9.59
C TRP A 213 -3.57 -6.84 8.21
N ARG A 214 -4.15 -5.94 7.39
CA ARG A 214 -4.62 -6.25 6.03
C ARG A 214 -3.47 -6.73 5.14
N SER A 215 -2.34 -6.03 5.19
CA SER A 215 -1.12 -6.42 4.48
C SER A 215 -0.60 -7.79 4.94
N GLN A 216 -0.58 -8.07 6.24
CA GLN A 216 -0.16 -9.37 6.79
C GLN A 216 -1.10 -10.51 6.37
N LEU A 217 -2.41 -10.27 6.38
CA LEU A 217 -3.43 -11.22 5.93
C LEU A 217 -3.16 -11.67 4.49
N PHE A 218 -3.05 -10.72 3.55
CA PHE A 218 -2.84 -11.06 2.14
C PHE A 218 -1.44 -11.60 1.84
N THR A 219 -0.42 -11.16 2.57
CA THR A 219 0.94 -11.75 2.49
C THR A 219 0.90 -13.23 2.87
N THR A 220 0.25 -13.55 3.99
CA THR A 220 0.12 -14.93 4.48
C THR A 220 -0.66 -15.79 3.51
N VAL A 221 -1.77 -15.27 2.97
CA VAL A 221 -2.57 -15.98 1.95
C VAL A 221 -1.74 -16.22 0.69
N ALA A 222 -1.08 -15.19 0.15
CA ALA A 222 -0.30 -15.30 -1.08
C ALA A 222 0.85 -16.31 -0.96
N ALA A 223 1.53 -16.34 0.20
CA ALA A 223 2.60 -17.29 0.50
C ALA A 223 2.09 -18.74 0.62
N ALA A 224 0.87 -18.93 1.12
CA ALA A 224 0.25 -20.26 1.29
C ALA A 224 -0.37 -20.84 0.01
N MET A 225 -0.47 -20.06 -1.07
CA MET A 225 -1.00 -20.51 -2.36
C MET A 225 0.07 -21.22 -3.19
N SER A 226 -0.31 -22.27 -3.92
CA SER A 226 0.55 -22.87 -4.96
C SER A 226 0.49 -22.08 -6.26
N ASP A 227 1.45 -22.30 -7.17
CA ASP A 227 1.44 -21.66 -8.50
C ASP A 227 0.17 -21.98 -9.29
N LYS A 228 -0.32 -23.23 -9.20
CA LYS A 228 -1.57 -23.64 -9.81
C LYS A 228 -2.76 -22.86 -9.26
N GLN A 229 -2.82 -22.65 -7.94
CA GLN A 229 -3.88 -21.87 -7.30
C GLN A 229 -3.77 -20.38 -7.60
N ARG A 230 -2.55 -19.84 -7.75
CA ARG A 230 -2.35 -18.46 -8.19
C ARG A 230 -2.80 -18.25 -9.63
N GLY A 231 -2.50 -19.20 -10.52
CA GLY A 231 -2.84 -19.13 -11.94
C GLY A 231 -4.33 -19.14 -12.26
N THR A 232 -5.20 -19.57 -11.34
CA THR A 232 -6.67 -19.52 -11.52
C THR A 232 -7.27 -18.15 -11.22
N LEU A 233 -6.52 -17.23 -10.61
CA LEU A 233 -7.02 -15.90 -10.27
C LEU A 233 -7.02 -14.97 -11.49
N PRO A 234 -7.99 -14.04 -11.61
CA PRO A 234 -7.90 -12.95 -12.58
C PRO A 234 -6.60 -12.16 -12.45
N GLY A 235 -6.03 -11.72 -13.58
CA GLY A 235 -4.73 -11.06 -13.63
C GLY A 235 -4.63 -9.82 -12.73
N ALA A 236 -5.70 -9.04 -12.58
CA ALA A 236 -5.73 -7.88 -11.68
C ALA A 236 -5.71 -8.27 -10.19
N ILE A 237 -6.32 -9.41 -9.82
CA ILE A 237 -6.27 -9.94 -8.45
C ILE A 237 -4.89 -10.51 -8.19
N GLN A 238 -4.30 -11.25 -9.14
CA GLN A 238 -2.90 -11.66 -9.06
C GLN A 238 -2.01 -10.44 -8.88
N ALA A 239 -2.15 -9.41 -9.73
CA ALA A 239 -1.39 -8.18 -9.67
C ALA A 239 -1.69 -7.30 -8.43
N ALA A 240 -2.75 -7.55 -7.67
CA ALA A 240 -2.99 -6.94 -6.36
C ALA A 240 -2.35 -7.74 -5.21
N LEU A 241 -2.10 -9.03 -5.42
CA LEU A 241 -1.37 -9.90 -4.49
C LEU A 241 0.15 -9.87 -4.73
N THR A 242 0.56 -9.70 -5.99
CA THR A 242 1.95 -9.57 -6.45
C THR A 242 2.71 -8.38 -5.81
N PRO A 243 2.05 -7.30 -5.35
CA PRO A 243 2.70 -6.23 -4.60
C PRO A 243 2.58 -6.36 -3.08
N LEU A 244 1.70 -7.22 -2.53
CA LEU A 244 1.61 -7.40 -1.06
C LEU A 244 2.74 -8.28 -0.51
N VAL A 245 3.34 -9.15 -1.34
CA VAL A 245 4.59 -9.85 -1.02
C VAL A 245 5.83 -8.96 -1.24
N ALA A 246 5.67 -7.83 -1.95
CA ALA A 246 6.79 -7.00 -2.43
C ALA A 246 6.85 -5.58 -1.85
N THR A 247 6.05 -5.23 -0.85
CA THR A 247 6.12 -3.90 -0.20
C THR A 247 5.95 -3.97 1.32
N ARG A 248 6.99 -4.43 2.02
CA ARG A 248 7.48 -3.54 3.07
C ARG A 248 8.35 -2.52 2.35
N PRO A 249 8.03 -1.22 2.31
CA PRO A 249 9.10 -0.27 2.07
C PRO A 249 10.24 -0.63 3.05
N LEU A 250 11.48 -0.72 2.56
CA LEU A 250 12.63 -0.77 3.47
C LEU A 250 12.37 0.32 4.52
N ASP A 251 12.33 -0.05 5.80
CA ASP A 251 12.17 0.93 6.87
C ASP A 251 13.50 1.67 6.97
N TRP A 252 13.73 2.51 5.99
CA TRP A 252 14.92 3.33 5.82
C TRP A 252 15.07 4.28 6.99
N ARG A 253 13.97 4.68 7.65
CA ARG A 253 14.04 5.41 8.91
C ARG A 253 14.72 4.52 9.95
N ALA A 254 14.30 3.27 10.13
CA ALA A 254 15.01 2.33 10.98
C ALA A 254 16.41 1.97 10.49
N LEU A 255 16.69 1.89 9.19
CA LEU A 255 18.03 1.57 8.65
C LEU A 255 19.00 2.74 8.85
N ILE A 256 18.57 3.96 8.57
CA ILE A 256 19.32 5.20 8.83
C ILE A 256 19.46 5.39 10.35
N GLN A 257 18.44 5.09 11.15
CA GLN A 257 18.53 5.12 12.61
C GLN A 257 19.47 4.04 13.17
N ARG A 258 19.49 2.83 12.59
CA ARG A 258 20.43 1.76 12.94
C ARG A 258 21.86 2.10 12.52
N GLY A 259 22.04 2.77 11.38
CA GLY A 259 23.33 3.21 10.89
C GLY A 259 23.89 4.43 11.62
N LEU A 260 23.05 5.38 12.03
CA LEU A 260 23.48 6.65 12.63
C LEU A 260 23.24 6.74 14.14
N GLY A 261 22.59 5.75 14.76
CA GLY A 261 22.28 5.68 16.20
C GLY A 261 21.15 6.63 16.64
N GLN A 262 21.31 7.93 16.42
CA GLN A 262 20.28 8.96 16.51
C GLN A 262 20.42 9.87 15.30
N VAL A 263 19.31 10.25 14.66
CA VAL A 263 19.34 11.24 13.57
C VAL A 263 19.95 12.54 14.12
N PRO A 264 21.17 12.96 13.72
CA PRO A 264 21.78 14.17 14.24
C PRO A 264 20.93 15.35 13.85
N ALA A 265 20.27 15.92 14.85
CA ALA A 265 19.63 17.22 14.76
C ALA A 265 20.73 18.28 14.64
N GLY A 266 21.09 18.66 13.41
CA GLY A 266 21.88 19.87 13.19
C GLY A 266 21.16 21.04 13.86
N ARG A 267 21.77 21.66 14.88
CA ARG A 267 21.18 22.83 15.55
C ARG A 267 21.58 24.08 14.77
N GLN A 268 20.61 24.77 14.18
CA GLN A 268 20.84 26.10 13.59
C GLN A 268 20.43 27.20 14.58
N ALA A 269 21.19 28.30 14.61
CA ALA A 269 20.82 29.51 15.34
C ALA A 269 19.52 30.11 14.78
N ALA A 270 18.52 30.27 15.65
CA ALA A 270 17.24 30.90 15.36
C ALA A 270 17.18 32.25 16.08
N TYR A 271 17.51 33.32 15.36
CA TYR A 271 17.58 34.69 15.89
C TYR A 271 16.22 35.27 16.33
N GLY A 272 15.11 34.63 15.94
CA GLY A 272 13.75 34.96 16.42
C GLY A 272 13.30 34.19 17.68
N ARG A 273 14.18 33.40 18.30
CA ARG A 273 13.89 32.64 19.52
C ARG A 273 14.98 32.88 20.56
N PHE A 274 14.61 32.89 21.84
CA PHE A 274 15.59 32.98 22.93
C PHE A 274 16.31 31.64 23.14
N ASN A 275 17.57 31.70 23.58
CA ASN A 275 18.32 30.52 23.99
C ASN A 275 17.69 29.90 25.25
N ARG A 276 17.14 28.68 25.14
CA ARG A 276 16.45 27.99 26.26
C ARG A 276 17.30 27.81 27.51
N ARG A 277 18.63 27.72 27.39
CA ARG A 277 19.54 27.55 28.54
C ARG A 277 19.97 28.89 29.15
N GLN A 278 19.90 29.98 28.39
CA GLN A 278 20.25 31.33 28.84
C GLN A 278 19.26 32.37 28.27
N PRO A 279 17.99 32.39 28.73
CA PRO A 279 16.95 33.22 28.11
C PRO A 279 17.16 34.73 28.30
N ALA A 280 17.88 35.12 29.36
CA ALA A 280 18.15 36.52 29.70
C ALA A 280 19.25 37.18 28.86
N ARG A 281 20.00 36.39 28.06
CA ARG A 281 21.04 36.87 27.16
C ARG A 281 20.47 37.05 25.76
N MET A 282 19.95 38.24 25.48
CA MET A 282 19.28 38.54 24.20
C MET A 282 20.20 38.52 22.98
N GLU A 283 21.52 38.57 23.19
CA GLU A 283 22.55 38.43 22.17
C GLU A 283 22.74 36.97 21.70
N LEU A 284 22.25 35.98 22.44
CA LEU A 284 22.38 34.56 22.08
C LEU A 284 21.12 34.06 21.37
N PRO A 285 21.21 33.65 20.09
CA PRO A 285 20.07 33.07 19.40
C PRO A 285 19.65 31.72 20.02
N GLY A 286 18.36 31.41 19.93
CA GLY A 286 17.82 30.09 20.19
C GLY A 286 18.36 29.05 19.21
N SER A 287 18.09 27.76 19.43
CA SER A 287 18.43 26.72 18.46
C SER A 287 17.18 26.01 17.96
N ILE A 288 17.11 25.76 16.65
CA ILE A 288 16.11 24.88 16.03
C ILE A 288 16.79 23.59 15.56
N VAL A 289 16.09 22.47 15.68
CA VAL A 289 16.49 21.19 15.12
C VAL A 289 16.20 21.23 13.63
N GLN A 290 17.23 21.16 12.80
CA GLN A 290 17.08 21.00 11.37
C GLN A 290 17.25 19.53 10.99
N THR A 291 16.31 19.01 10.21
CA THR A 291 16.51 17.84 9.34
C THR A 291 17.58 18.15 8.29
N TRP A 292 18.30 17.12 7.83
CA TRP A 292 19.39 17.21 6.84
C TRP A 292 19.09 18.22 5.73
N GLN A 293 20.04 19.13 5.47
CA GLN A 293 19.85 20.17 4.44
C GLN A 293 20.08 19.64 3.02
N LYS A 294 20.84 18.54 2.88
CA LYS A 294 21.16 17.92 1.59
C LYS A 294 21.41 16.41 1.74
N ILE A 295 20.87 15.62 0.81
CA ILE A 295 21.14 14.18 0.72
C ILE A 295 21.75 13.91 -0.66
N ALA A 296 22.97 13.38 -0.69
CA ALA A 296 23.65 12.97 -1.90
C ALA A 296 23.67 11.44 -1.98
N VAL A 297 23.17 10.89 -3.08
CA VAL A 297 23.07 9.43 -3.28
C VAL A 297 23.99 9.06 -4.43
N PHE A 298 24.96 8.21 -4.17
CA PHE A 298 25.86 7.67 -5.19
C PHE A 298 25.39 6.27 -5.58
N VAL A 299 25.22 6.03 -6.88
CA VAL A 299 24.72 4.77 -7.42
C VAL A 299 25.78 4.13 -8.28
N ASP A 300 26.19 2.93 -7.88
CA ASP A 300 27.13 2.10 -8.63
C ASP A 300 26.46 1.55 -9.91
N GLU A 301 26.96 1.97 -11.08
CA GLU A 301 26.51 1.49 -12.39
C GLU A 301 27.45 0.44 -13.01
N SER A 302 28.37 -0.12 -12.22
CA SER A 302 29.26 -1.18 -12.67
C SER A 302 28.50 -2.39 -13.22
N GLY A 303 29.22 -3.22 -13.98
CA GLY A 303 28.63 -4.38 -14.64
C GLY A 303 27.98 -5.40 -13.68
N SER A 304 28.31 -5.37 -12.38
CA SER A 304 27.80 -6.30 -11.38
C SER A 304 26.51 -5.85 -10.70
N MET A 305 26.07 -4.61 -10.91
CA MET A 305 24.78 -4.08 -10.45
C MET A 305 23.75 -4.12 -11.58
N GLY A 306 22.59 -4.78 -11.39
CA GLY A 306 21.54 -4.89 -12.42
C GLY A 306 20.68 -3.62 -12.59
N ASN A 307 20.11 -3.39 -13.78
CA ASN A 307 19.19 -2.24 -13.99
C ASN A 307 17.93 -2.32 -13.12
N ASN A 308 17.39 -3.54 -12.94
CA ASN A 308 16.22 -3.78 -12.10
C ASN A 308 16.54 -3.54 -10.62
N GLU A 309 17.72 -3.96 -10.20
CA GLU A 309 18.29 -3.75 -8.87
C GLU A 309 18.44 -2.27 -8.53
N VAL A 310 19.09 -1.49 -9.40
CA VAL A 310 19.25 -0.04 -9.23
C VAL A 310 17.90 0.68 -9.22
N ARG A 311 17.01 0.35 -10.16
CA ARG A 311 15.66 0.94 -10.25
C ARG A 311 14.84 0.65 -8.99
N TYR A 312 14.92 -0.57 -8.48
CA TYR A 312 14.25 -0.97 -7.24
C TYR A 312 14.73 -0.12 -6.05
N LEU A 313 16.04 0.00 -5.84
CA LEU A 313 16.62 0.75 -4.73
C LEU A 313 16.27 2.24 -4.80
N LEU A 314 16.32 2.85 -5.99
CA LEU A 314 15.95 4.26 -6.18
C LEU A 314 14.44 4.50 -6.01
N GLY A 315 13.59 3.56 -6.45
CA GLY A 315 12.15 3.63 -6.23
C GLY A 315 11.78 3.56 -4.74
N GLN A 316 12.47 2.70 -3.98
CA GLN A 316 12.32 2.61 -2.53
C GLN A 316 12.80 3.88 -1.81
N LEU A 317 13.89 4.49 -2.28
CA LEU A 317 14.40 5.75 -1.73
C LEU A 317 13.44 6.91 -2.01
N ALA A 318 12.87 7.00 -3.22
CA ALA A 318 11.90 8.04 -3.59
C ALA A 318 10.64 8.03 -2.70
N ALA A 319 10.15 6.84 -2.33
CA ALA A 319 8.99 6.67 -1.44
C ALA A 319 9.26 7.19 0.00
N LEU A 320 10.52 7.29 0.42
CA LEU A 320 10.89 7.90 1.69
C LEU A 320 10.93 9.44 1.63
N LEU A 321 11.28 9.99 0.48
CA LEU A 321 11.43 11.45 0.30
C LEU A 321 10.10 12.19 0.32
N THR A 322 8.98 11.50 0.09
CA THR A 322 7.64 12.06 0.31
C THR A 322 7.39 12.52 1.74
N VAL A 323 8.19 12.08 2.72
CA VAL A 323 8.07 12.45 4.15
C VAL A 323 9.07 13.56 4.55
N TYR A 324 10.14 13.78 3.77
CA TYR A 324 11.19 14.77 4.06
C TYR A 324 11.38 15.75 2.89
N PRO A 325 11.14 17.06 3.05
CA PRO A 325 11.18 18.04 1.95
C PRO A 325 12.60 18.40 1.45
N THR A 326 13.62 17.60 1.80
CA THR A 326 15.01 17.84 1.42
C THR A 326 15.27 17.41 -0.03
N GLN A 327 16.01 18.22 -0.78
CA GLN A 327 16.46 17.88 -2.14
C GLN A 327 17.43 16.70 -2.10
N VAL A 328 17.09 15.62 -2.80
CA VAL A 328 17.94 14.44 -2.93
C VAL A 328 18.46 14.35 -4.35
N THR A 329 19.78 14.45 -4.46
CA THR A 329 20.46 14.40 -5.75
C THR A 329 21.18 13.06 -5.90
N VAL A 330 20.92 12.39 -7.01
CA VAL A 330 21.50 11.09 -7.36
C VAL A 330 22.66 11.31 -8.33
N TYR A 331 23.79 10.65 -8.06
CA TYR A 331 25.03 10.70 -8.83
C TYR A 331 25.43 9.28 -9.25
N PRO A 332 25.33 8.93 -10.54
CA PRO A 332 25.87 7.69 -11.07
C PRO A 332 27.40 7.66 -10.95
N PHE A 333 27.98 6.51 -10.62
CA PHE A 333 29.44 6.32 -10.62
C PHE A 333 29.84 4.90 -11.03
N ASP A 334 31.04 4.78 -11.60
CA ASP A 334 31.74 3.51 -11.84
C ASP A 334 33.23 3.63 -11.43
N THR A 335 34.14 3.78 -12.38
CA THR A 335 35.53 4.21 -12.19
C THR A 335 35.65 5.70 -11.89
N GLN A 336 34.65 6.50 -12.26
CA GLN A 336 34.53 7.92 -11.98
C GLN A 336 33.09 8.31 -11.63
N VAL A 337 32.90 9.49 -11.02
CA VAL A 337 31.56 10.05 -10.76
C VAL A 337 31.10 10.87 -11.96
N HIS A 338 29.91 10.57 -12.48
CA HIS A 338 29.33 11.28 -13.62
C HIS A 338 28.48 12.47 -13.15
N GLU A 339 29.14 13.56 -12.76
CA GLU A 339 28.48 14.77 -12.23
C GLU A 339 27.55 15.45 -13.24
N ASP A 340 27.80 15.30 -14.55
CA ASP A 340 27.03 15.83 -15.68
C ASP A 340 25.67 15.14 -15.88
N GLN A 341 25.50 13.95 -15.31
CA GLN A 341 24.31 13.11 -15.46
C GLN A 341 23.53 12.96 -14.15
N ARG A 342 23.87 13.79 -13.16
CA ARG A 342 23.13 13.85 -11.90
C ARG A 342 21.67 14.23 -12.14
N PHE A 343 20.77 13.68 -11.34
CA PHE A 343 19.35 14.03 -11.37
C PHE A 343 18.77 14.17 -9.97
N GLN A 344 17.69 14.95 -9.85
CA GLN A 344 16.94 15.09 -8.59
C GLN A 344 15.94 13.93 -8.49
N LEU A 345 15.91 13.26 -7.33
CA LEU A 345 15.00 12.16 -7.06
C LEU A 345 13.64 12.73 -6.62
N GLU A 346 12.79 13.06 -7.59
CA GLU A 346 11.45 13.63 -7.32
C GLU A 346 10.34 12.56 -7.34
N ARG A 347 10.50 11.46 -8.09
CA ARG A 347 9.53 10.35 -8.27
C ARG A 347 10.27 9.04 -8.65
N HIS A 348 9.54 7.91 -8.71
CA HIS A 348 10.08 6.64 -9.21
C HIS A 348 10.72 6.86 -10.60
N PRO A 349 12.03 6.61 -10.78
CA PRO A 349 12.69 6.83 -12.06
C PRO A 349 12.10 5.88 -13.11
N GLN A 350 11.63 6.44 -14.23
CA GLN A 350 11.02 5.66 -15.33
C GLN A 350 12.07 5.22 -16.36
N ASP A 351 13.12 6.01 -16.56
CA ASP A 351 14.18 5.73 -17.54
C ASP A 351 15.57 5.90 -16.89
N LEU A 352 16.16 4.79 -16.42
CA LEU A 352 17.58 4.74 -16.08
C LEU A 352 18.35 4.36 -17.35
N ARG A 353 18.94 5.35 -18.02
CA ARG A 353 19.91 5.10 -19.08
C ARG A 353 21.27 4.90 -18.43
N ARG A 354 21.83 3.69 -18.54
CA ARG A 354 23.22 3.44 -18.14
C ARG A 354 24.12 4.40 -18.88
N THR A 355 25.05 4.98 -18.15
CA THR A 355 26.03 5.89 -18.71
C THR A 355 27.45 5.40 -18.55
N GLY A 356 27.64 4.35 -17.77
CA GLY A 356 28.88 3.59 -17.63
C GLY A 356 28.69 2.07 -17.72
N GLY A 357 29.77 1.34 -17.46
CA GLY A 357 29.83 -0.13 -17.55
C GLY A 357 31.21 -0.71 -17.26
N GLY A 358 32.10 0.06 -16.61
CA GLY A 358 33.44 -0.37 -16.22
C GLY A 358 33.48 -1.11 -14.88
N GLY A 359 34.69 -1.22 -14.31
CA GLY A 359 34.88 -1.64 -12.92
C GLY A 359 34.53 -0.55 -11.91
N THR A 360 34.49 -0.88 -10.63
CA THR A 360 34.09 0.03 -9.54
C THR A 360 35.30 0.65 -8.84
N ARG A 361 35.33 1.99 -8.70
CA ARG A 361 36.29 2.73 -7.88
C ARG A 361 35.57 3.64 -6.89
N PHE A 362 35.45 3.19 -5.64
CA PHE A 362 34.84 3.92 -4.54
C PHE A 362 35.55 5.24 -4.21
N GLN A 363 36.87 5.35 -4.38
CA GLN A 363 37.66 6.55 -4.16
C GLN A 363 37.16 7.72 -5.02
N ALA A 364 36.61 7.45 -6.20
CA ALA A 364 36.02 8.48 -7.05
C ALA A 364 34.87 9.23 -6.36
N VAL A 365 34.07 8.54 -5.54
CA VAL A 365 33.00 9.15 -4.74
C VAL A 365 33.61 10.14 -3.75
N PHE A 366 34.64 9.72 -3.01
CA PHE A 366 35.33 10.56 -2.03
C PHE A 366 36.02 11.76 -2.69
N ASP A 367 36.66 11.57 -3.85
CA ASP A 367 37.31 12.65 -4.60
C ASP A 367 36.31 13.70 -5.11
N ALA A 368 35.04 13.31 -5.31
CA ALA A 368 33.96 14.19 -5.74
C ALA A 368 33.25 14.92 -4.58
N LEU A 369 33.29 14.39 -3.35
CA LEU A 369 32.60 14.98 -2.19
C LEU A 369 32.87 16.47 -1.95
N PRO A 370 34.11 16.99 -2.06
CA PRO A 370 34.38 18.41 -1.88
C PRO A 370 33.62 19.30 -2.87
N ARG A 371 33.48 18.85 -4.12
CA ARG A 371 32.74 19.56 -5.17
C ARG A 371 31.23 19.42 -5.00
N VAL A 372 30.77 18.21 -4.70
CA VAL A 372 29.33 17.87 -4.59
C VAL A 372 28.69 18.50 -3.34
N LEU A 373 29.39 18.51 -2.22
CA LEU A 373 28.88 19.03 -0.95
C LEU A 373 29.17 20.53 -0.76
N ALA A 374 30.13 21.10 -1.51
CA ALA A 374 30.47 22.53 -1.51
C ALA A 374 30.61 23.16 -0.11
N GLY A 375 31.10 22.39 0.88
CA GLY A 375 31.28 22.85 2.26
C GLY A 375 30.00 22.97 3.09
N GLN A 376 28.86 22.45 2.64
CA GLN A 376 27.59 22.48 3.40
C GLN A 376 27.62 21.51 4.59
N ALA A 377 27.49 22.06 5.79
CA ALA A 377 27.35 21.28 7.02
C ALA A 377 25.98 20.57 7.08
N GLY A 378 25.96 19.34 7.63
CA GLY A 378 24.71 18.57 7.77
C GLY A 378 24.24 17.90 6.46
N SER A 379 25.19 17.35 5.70
CA SER A 379 24.93 16.55 4.49
C SER A 379 25.02 15.06 4.78
N LEU A 380 24.05 14.28 4.27
CA LEU A 380 24.05 12.81 4.32
C LEU A 380 24.49 12.26 2.96
N VAL A 381 25.47 11.37 2.97
CA VAL A 381 25.95 10.65 1.78
C VAL A 381 25.52 9.19 1.87
N ILE A 382 24.80 8.72 0.85
CA ILE A 382 24.38 7.32 0.73
C ILE A 382 25.09 6.72 -0.49
N ILE A 383 25.79 5.60 -0.32
CA ILE A 383 26.47 4.89 -1.41
C ILE A 383 25.75 3.56 -1.64
N LEU A 384 25.16 3.37 -2.82
CA LEU A 384 24.49 2.13 -3.24
C LEU A 384 25.44 1.33 -4.11
N THR A 385 25.83 0.14 -3.68
CA THR A 385 26.78 -0.74 -4.40
C THR A 385 26.58 -2.20 -4.00
N ASP A 386 27.15 -3.12 -4.76
CA ASP A 386 27.28 -4.53 -4.37
C ASP A 386 28.50 -4.82 -3.48
N GLY A 387 29.36 -3.81 -3.28
CA GLY A 387 30.52 -3.89 -2.40
C GLY A 387 31.78 -4.48 -3.03
N TYR A 388 31.78 -4.79 -4.33
CA TYR A 388 32.96 -5.25 -5.05
C TYR A 388 33.74 -4.07 -5.61
N GLY A 389 35.02 -3.96 -5.25
CA GLY A 389 35.86 -2.86 -5.69
C GLY A 389 37.21 -2.85 -4.99
N GLU A 390 37.73 -1.66 -4.71
CA GLU A 390 38.99 -1.50 -4.00
C GLU A 390 38.90 -1.88 -2.51
N ASN A 391 40.04 -2.23 -1.93
CA ASN A 391 40.13 -2.71 -0.55
C ASN A 391 40.37 -1.59 0.49
N GLN A 392 40.72 -0.39 0.02
CA GLN A 392 41.02 0.78 0.84
C GLN A 392 40.48 2.03 0.15
N VAL A 393 39.92 2.94 0.95
CA VAL A 393 39.46 4.25 0.51
C VAL A 393 39.94 5.31 1.51
N GLN A 394 40.24 6.50 1.00
CA GLN A 394 40.69 7.63 1.80
C GLN A 394 39.62 8.72 1.81
N PRO A 395 38.95 8.97 2.96
CA PRO A 395 37.97 10.04 3.07
C PRO A 395 38.62 11.41 2.88
N THR A 396 38.08 12.22 1.99
CA THR A 396 38.59 13.57 1.69
C THR A 396 37.97 14.66 2.57
N LEU A 397 36.79 14.39 3.17
CA LEU A 397 36.04 15.36 3.95
C LEU A 397 35.20 14.67 5.04
N PRO A 398 35.03 15.28 6.23
CA PRO A 398 34.13 14.75 7.25
C PRO A 398 32.67 14.87 6.81
N ALA A 399 32.09 13.74 6.40
CA ALA A 399 30.68 13.61 6.03
C ALA A 399 30.03 12.43 6.76
N THR A 400 28.72 12.48 6.94
CA THR A 400 27.96 11.32 7.42
C THR A 400 27.70 10.39 6.25
N ILE A 401 28.28 9.19 6.28
CA ILE A 401 28.26 8.23 5.17
C ILE A 401 27.53 6.95 5.58
N VAL A 402 26.63 6.49 4.71
CA VAL A 402 25.94 5.20 4.83
C VAL A 402 26.17 4.40 3.55
N TRP A 403 26.77 3.23 3.71
CA TRP A 403 26.93 2.25 2.64
C TRP A 403 25.72 1.31 2.64
N LEU A 404 25.02 1.24 1.52
CA LEU A 404 23.98 0.26 1.29
C LEU A 404 24.48 -0.79 0.31
N LEU A 405 24.77 -1.96 0.87
CA LEU A 405 25.34 -3.09 0.17
C LEU A 405 24.24 -4.03 -0.31
N THR A 406 24.25 -4.39 -1.58
CA THR A 406 23.37 -5.45 -2.11
C THR A 406 23.90 -6.86 -1.83
N SER A 407 25.18 -6.98 -1.49
CA SER A 407 25.85 -8.21 -1.05
C SER A 407 26.01 -8.27 0.47
N PRO A 408 26.25 -9.46 1.07
CA PRO A 408 26.56 -9.58 2.49
C PRO A 408 27.74 -8.69 2.89
N ILE A 409 27.73 -8.14 4.11
CA ILE A 409 28.85 -7.33 4.63
C ILE A 409 30.18 -8.09 4.55
N THR A 410 30.15 -9.42 4.70
CA THR A 410 31.34 -10.28 4.58
C THR A 410 31.97 -10.29 3.19
N ALA A 411 31.21 -9.93 2.15
CA ALA A 411 31.68 -9.83 0.77
C ALA A 411 32.16 -8.41 0.40
N PHE A 412 32.07 -7.45 1.33
CA PHE A 412 32.48 -6.08 1.08
C PHE A 412 34.00 -5.97 0.98
N SER A 413 34.50 -5.36 -0.10
CA SER A 413 35.93 -5.31 -0.41
C SER A 413 36.71 -4.37 0.51
N VAL A 414 36.08 -3.26 0.94
CA VAL A 414 36.74 -2.22 1.75
C VAL A 414 36.87 -2.69 3.20
N LYS A 415 38.11 -2.80 3.70
CA LYS A 415 38.38 -3.34 5.04
C LYS A 415 38.00 -2.38 6.18
N GLU A 416 38.18 -1.08 5.98
CA GLU A 416 37.89 -0.01 6.94
C GLU A 416 37.04 1.07 6.28
N ALA A 417 35.79 0.73 5.98
CA ALA A 417 34.92 1.66 5.29
C ALA A 417 34.50 2.83 6.20
N PRO A 418 34.61 4.09 5.75
CA PRO A 418 34.18 5.24 6.53
C PRO A 418 32.65 5.29 6.64
N GLY A 419 32.14 5.49 7.84
CA GLY A 419 30.70 5.55 8.11
C GLY A 419 30.09 4.18 8.43
N SER A 420 28.79 4.03 8.16
CA SER A 420 28.03 2.85 8.57
C SER A 420 27.67 1.97 7.39
N CYS A 421 27.86 0.66 7.53
CA CYS A 421 27.56 -0.32 6.48
C CYS A 421 26.29 -1.10 6.79
N ILE A 422 25.40 -1.18 5.81
CA ILE A 422 24.10 -1.85 5.90
C ILE A 422 23.99 -2.78 4.69
N SER A 423 23.70 -4.07 4.92
CA SER A 423 23.50 -5.03 3.83
C SER A 423 22.03 -5.41 3.66
N LEU A 424 21.63 -5.48 2.40
CA LEU A 424 20.35 -5.96 1.91
C LEU A 424 20.38 -7.44 1.53
N ALA A 425 21.50 -8.14 1.68
CA ALA A 425 21.59 -9.54 1.21
C ALA A 425 20.62 -10.50 1.91
N ASN A 426 20.24 -10.19 3.14
CA ASN A 426 19.24 -10.93 3.91
C ASN A 426 17.84 -10.31 3.81
N ASP A 427 17.68 -9.25 3.02
CA ASP A 427 16.38 -8.64 2.79
C ASP A 427 15.53 -9.57 1.90
N PRO A 428 14.34 -10.02 2.37
CA PRO A 428 13.52 -10.96 1.62
C PRO A 428 13.09 -10.44 0.24
N GLN A 429 12.95 -9.13 0.06
CA GLN A 429 12.54 -8.53 -1.21
C GLN A 429 13.71 -8.41 -2.17
N TRP A 430 14.88 -8.06 -1.64
CA TRP A 430 16.12 -8.11 -2.40
C TRP A 430 16.41 -9.52 -2.92
N GLN A 431 16.22 -10.55 -2.08
CA GLN A 431 16.36 -11.95 -2.50
C GLN A 431 15.30 -12.36 -3.53
N ALA A 432 14.08 -11.84 -3.44
CA ALA A 432 13.03 -12.12 -4.42
C ALA A 432 13.35 -11.49 -5.79
N LEU A 433 13.87 -10.25 -5.81
CA LEU A 433 14.29 -9.55 -7.03
C LEU A 433 15.40 -10.32 -7.77
N ARG A 434 16.38 -10.87 -7.05
CA ARG A 434 17.46 -11.67 -7.64
C ARG A 434 17.03 -13.05 -8.13
N ARG A 435 15.86 -13.54 -7.69
CA ARG A 435 15.28 -14.81 -8.17
C ARG A 435 14.39 -14.64 -9.40
N SER A 436 13.93 -13.41 -9.67
CA SER A 436 13.07 -13.06 -10.82
C SER A 436 13.82 -12.37 -11.97
N SER A 437 15.11 -12.06 -11.75
CA SER A 437 16.08 -11.57 -12.74
C SER A 437 16.89 -12.75 -13.27
#